data_AF-A0AAJ0V8A7-F1
#
_entry.id   AF-A0AAJ0V8A7-F1
#
_cell.length_a   1.000
_cell.length_b   1.000
_cell.length_c   1.000
_cell.angle_alpha   90.00
_cell.angle_beta   90.00
_cell.angle_gamma   90.00
#
_symmetry.space_group_name_H-M   'P 1'
#
loop_
_entity.id
_entity.type
_entity.pdbx_description
1 polymer ?
#
loop_
_entity_poly.entity_id
_entity_poly.type
_entity_poly.pdbx_seq_one_letter_code
_entity_poly.pdbx_strand_id
1 'polypeptide(L)'
;MRFGRPDEASFARRARGFTLLEMLVVLVIAGILVSVASLTLRRNPRTDLREEAQRVALLFETAGDEAQVRARPIAWRATDHGFRFDVRTGDGWRPLRDDVLRARDWDGGVTGAAIDYPGSDTHIDAVVFGTESIDVPVRVTLYSAVGSATIVGTGNGRYEVR
;
A
#
# COMPACT_ATOMS: atom_id res chain seq x y z
N MET A 1 -33.86 -36.39 -75.13
CA MET A 1 -32.80 -35.67 -74.41
C MET A 1 -33.13 -35.66 -72.94
N ARG A 2 -32.21 -36.16 -72.14
CA ARG A 2 -32.29 -36.45 -70.70
C ARG A 2 -31.63 -35.30 -69.95
N PHE A 3 -32.30 -34.69 -68.98
CA PHE A 3 -31.62 -34.00 -67.86
C PHE A 3 -32.52 -34.10 -66.63
N GLY A 4 -32.32 -35.18 -65.88
CA GLY A 4 -32.82 -35.29 -64.50
C GLY A 4 -31.99 -34.37 -63.61
N ARG A 5 -32.67 -33.57 -62.80
CA ARG A 5 -32.05 -32.76 -61.75
C ARG A 5 -31.47 -33.69 -60.68
N PRO A 6 -30.28 -33.42 -60.13
CA PRO A 6 -29.77 -34.18 -59.00
C PRO A 6 -30.61 -33.89 -57.75
N ASP A 7 -30.99 -34.94 -57.04
CA ASP A 7 -31.59 -34.85 -55.71
C ASP A 7 -30.51 -34.35 -54.75
N GLU A 8 -30.53 -33.05 -54.43
CA GLU A 8 -29.70 -32.51 -53.36
C GLU A 8 -30.24 -33.02 -52.02
N ALA A 9 -29.63 -34.12 -51.54
CA ALA A 9 -29.83 -34.62 -50.19
C ALA A 9 -29.44 -33.52 -49.20
N SER A 10 -30.45 -32.79 -48.73
CA SER A 10 -30.34 -31.81 -47.67
C SER A 10 -29.99 -32.54 -46.39
N PHE A 11 -28.70 -32.60 -46.04
CA PHE A 11 -28.27 -32.99 -44.70
C PHE A 11 -28.78 -31.93 -43.72
N ALA A 12 -30.01 -32.12 -43.23
CA ALA A 12 -30.53 -31.38 -42.09
C ALA A 12 -29.58 -31.64 -40.92
N ARG A 13 -28.67 -30.69 -40.70
CA ARG A 13 -27.77 -30.66 -39.56
C ARG A 13 -28.66 -30.60 -38.33
N ARG A 14 -28.86 -31.72 -37.64
CA ARG A 14 -29.56 -31.76 -36.36
C ARG A 14 -28.82 -30.83 -35.42
N ALA A 15 -29.33 -29.62 -35.27
CA ALA A 15 -28.97 -28.76 -34.16
C ALA A 15 -29.40 -29.53 -32.91
N ARG A 16 -28.42 -30.13 -32.22
CA ARG A 16 -28.65 -30.71 -30.91
C ARG A 16 -28.98 -29.53 -30.01
N GLY A 17 -30.25 -29.37 -29.69
CA GLY A 17 -30.73 -28.33 -28.79
C GLY A 17 -30.02 -28.46 -27.46
N PHE A 18 -29.51 -27.32 -26.98
CA PHE A 18 -28.84 -27.18 -25.69
C PHE A 18 -29.79 -27.69 -24.60
N THR A 19 -29.36 -28.65 -23.79
CA THR A 19 -30.21 -29.15 -22.71
C THR A 19 -30.21 -28.15 -21.54
N LEU A 20 -31.29 -28.12 -20.76
CA LEU A 20 -31.33 -27.33 -19.51
C LEU A 20 -30.16 -27.67 -18.57
N LEU A 21 -29.75 -28.95 -18.57
CA LEU A 21 -28.63 -29.44 -17.79
C LEU A 21 -27.30 -28.80 -18.24
N GLU A 22 -27.11 -28.61 -19.54
CA GLU A 22 -25.89 -28.02 -20.08
C GLU A 22 -25.77 -26.54 -19.70
N MET A 23 -26.87 -25.77 -19.76
CA MET A 23 -26.89 -24.39 -19.25
C MET A 23 -26.67 -24.34 -17.73
N LEU A 24 -27.24 -25.27 -16.96
CA LEU A 24 -27.02 -25.36 -15.52
C LEU A 24 -25.54 -25.60 -15.19
N VAL A 25 -24.89 -26.54 -15.88
CA VAL A 25 -23.47 -26.83 -15.70
C VAL A 25 -22.61 -25.61 -16.07
N VAL A 26 -22.92 -24.93 -17.17
CA VAL A 26 -22.22 -23.70 -17.57
C VAL A 26 -22.33 -22.61 -16.51
N LEU A 27 -23.52 -22.37 -15.97
CA LEU A 27 -23.72 -21.37 -14.91
C LEU A 27 -23.03 -21.74 -13.61
N VAL A 28 -23.01 -23.03 -13.25
CA VAL A 28 -22.28 -23.52 -12.07
C VAL A 28 -20.78 -23.32 -12.24
N ILE A 29 -20.21 -23.69 -13.39
CA ILE A 29 -18.78 -23.48 -13.66
C ILE A 29 -18.47 -21.99 -13.69
N ALA A 30 -19.27 -21.18 -14.37
CA ALA A 30 -19.11 -19.72 -14.39
C ALA A 30 -19.17 -19.12 -12.98
N GLY A 31 -20.10 -19.58 -12.13
CA GLY A 31 -20.21 -19.16 -10.73
C GLY A 31 -18.97 -19.54 -9.91
N ILE A 32 -18.45 -20.75 -10.09
CA ILE A 32 -17.19 -21.19 -9.44
C ILE A 32 -16.02 -20.33 -9.92
N LEU A 33 -15.92 -20.08 -11.23
CA LEU A 33 -14.86 -19.24 -11.80
C LEU A 33 -14.92 -17.81 -11.27
N VAL A 34 -16.11 -17.20 -11.21
CA VAL A 34 -16.32 -15.87 -10.62
C VAL A 34 -15.98 -15.87 -9.13
N SER A 35 -16.38 -16.90 -8.39
CA SER A 35 -16.07 -17.05 -6.96
C SER A 35 -14.56 -17.14 -6.73
N VAL A 36 -13.84 -17.96 -7.49
CA VAL A 36 -12.37 -18.08 -7.38
C VAL A 36 -11.67 -16.79 -7.80
N ALA A 37 -12.12 -16.14 -8.88
CA ALA A 37 -11.58 -14.85 -9.32
C ALA A 37 -11.83 -13.72 -8.30
N SER A 38 -12.92 -13.78 -7.52
CA SER A 38 -13.19 -12.80 -6.46
C SER A 38 -12.22 -12.92 -5.28
N LEU A 39 -11.72 -14.13 -4.99
CA LEU A 39 -10.74 -14.36 -3.93
C LEU A 39 -9.36 -13.82 -4.32
N THR A 40 -8.99 -13.86 -5.60
CA THR A 40 -7.70 -13.30 -6.08
C THR A 40 -7.69 -11.77 -6.11
N LEU A 41 -8.87 -11.12 -6.02
CA LEU A 41 -8.99 -9.66 -5.92
C LEU A 41 -8.76 -9.12 -4.50
N ARG A 42 -8.64 -9.98 -3.49
CA ARG A 42 -8.24 -9.51 -2.15
C ARG A 42 -6.78 -9.09 -2.21
N ARG A 43 -6.51 -7.78 -2.08
CA ARG A 43 -5.15 -7.26 -1.90
C ARG A 43 -4.46 -8.04 -0.78
N ASN A 44 -3.22 -8.44 -1.02
CA ASN A 44 -2.44 -9.16 -0.04
C ASN A 44 -2.09 -8.20 1.12
N PRO A 45 -2.58 -8.42 2.34
CA PRO A 45 -2.38 -7.47 3.45
C PRO A 45 -0.90 -7.20 3.76
N ARG A 46 -0.01 -8.17 3.49
CA ARG A 46 1.44 -7.97 3.65
C ARG A 46 2.01 -7.04 2.59
N THR A 47 1.47 -7.09 1.36
CA THR A 47 1.82 -6.15 0.30
C THR A 47 1.33 -4.76 0.68
N ASP A 48 0.08 -4.62 1.15
CA ASP A 48 -0.47 -3.33 1.56
C ASP A 48 0.33 -2.69 2.71
N LEU A 49 0.73 -3.48 3.72
CA LEU A 49 1.62 -3.02 4.79
C LEU A 49 2.96 -2.51 4.25
N ARG A 50 3.57 -3.25 3.31
CA ARG A 50 4.86 -2.87 2.72
C ARG A 50 4.73 -1.61 1.87
N GLU A 51 3.65 -1.47 1.11
CA GLU A 51 3.33 -0.25 0.37
C GLU A 51 3.14 0.94 1.30
N GLU A 52 2.48 0.76 2.44
CA GLU A 52 2.34 1.84 3.43
C GLU A 52 3.70 2.25 4.02
N ALA A 53 4.55 1.30 4.37
CA ALA A 53 5.90 1.59 4.82
C ALA A 53 6.71 2.35 3.75
N GLN A 54 6.54 2.00 2.47
CA GLN A 54 7.18 2.71 1.35
C GLN A 54 6.65 4.14 1.21
N ARG A 55 5.34 4.35 1.35
CA ARG A 55 4.75 5.70 1.33
C ARG A 55 5.28 6.55 2.47
N VAL A 56 5.36 6.01 3.69
CA VAL A 56 5.93 6.71 4.84
C VAL A 56 7.42 7.04 4.61
N ALA A 57 8.20 6.12 4.05
CA ALA A 57 9.60 6.37 3.71
C ALA A 57 9.77 7.54 2.72
N LEU A 58 8.93 7.62 1.69
CA LEU A 58 8.93 8.75 0.75
C LEU A 58 8.54 10.08 1.43
N LEU A 59 7.61 10.04 2.38
CA LEU A 59 7.25 11.23 3.16
C LEU A 59 8.39 11.67 4.09
N PHE A 60 9.22 10.75 4.57
CA PHE A 60 10.42 11.09 5.35
C PHE A 60 11.48 11.80 4.50
N GLU A 61 11.71 11.33 3.27
CA GLU A 61 12.57 12.03 2.30
C GLU A 61 12.04 13.44 2.03
N THR A 62 10.74 13.55 1.75
CA THR A 62 10.07 14.83 1.52
C THR A 62 10.18 15.77 2.73
N ALA A 63 10.01 15.25 3.95
CA ALA A 63 10.15 16.03 5.18
C ALA A 63 11.59 16.50 5.41
N GLY A 64 12.59 15.69 5.01
CA GLY A 64 14.00 16.07 5.01
C GLY A 64 14.27 17.24 4.07
N ASP A 65 13.85 17.12 2.82
CA ASP A 65 13.98 18.17 1.81
C ASP A 65 13.30 19.48 2.28
N GLU A 66 12.07 19.37 2.79
CA GLU A 66 11.31 20.52 3.25
C GLU A 66 11.93 21.17 4.50
N ALA A 67 12.48 20.38 5.43
CA ALA A 67 13.18 20.91 6.61
C ALA A 67 14.43 21.71 6.22
N GLN A 68 15.14 21.26 5.18
CA GLN A 68 16.28 21.98 4.61
C GLN A 68 15.86 23.27 3.91
N VAL A 69 14.83 23.22 3.05
CA VAL A 69 14.30 24.38 2.33
C VAL A 69 13.79 25.45 3.30
N ARG A 70 13.09 25.05 4.37
CA ARG A 70 12.57 25.98 5.39
C ARG A 70 13.61 26.43 6.40
N ALA A 71 14.80 25.80 6.43
CA ALA A 71 15.79 25.93 7.50
C ALA A 71 15.17 25.75 8.90
N ARG A 72 14.24 24.80 9.04
CA ARG A 72 13.52 24.53 10.29
C ARG A 72 13.32 23.02 10.47
N PRO A 73 13.65 22.46 11.65
CA PRO A 73 13.39 21.05 11.90
C PRO A 73 11.91 20.67 11.74
N ILE A 74 11.68 19.52 11.13
CA ILE A 74 10.36 18.88 11.02
C ILE A 74 10.41 17.57 11.80
N ALA A 75 9.34 17.22 12.50
CA ALA A 75 9.23 15.99 13.27
C ALA A 75 8.02 15.19 12.79
N TRP A 76 8.24 13.93 12.45
CA TRP A 76 7.16 12.96 12.27
C TRP A 76 6.84 12.30 13.61
N ARG A 77 5.55 12.16 13.90
CA ARG A 77 5.04 11.50 15.11
C ARG A 77 3.94 10.53 14.77
N ALA A 78 4.02 9.32 15.33
CA ALA A 78 2.93 8.37 15.33
C ALA A 78 1.80 8.85 16.26
N THR A 79 0.57 8.49 15.90
CA THR A 79 -0.64 8.66 16.71
C THR A 79 -1.38 7.32 16.79
N ASP A 80 -2.42 7.26 17.62
CA ASP A 80 -3.22 6.04 17.79
C ASP A 80 -3.89 5.55 16.50
N HIS A 81 -4.13 6.45 15.55
CA HIS A 81 -4.87 6.16 14.31
C HIS A 81 -4.09 6.50 13.04
N GLY A 82 -2.90 7.08 13.16
CA GLY A 82 -2.15 7.54 12.01
C GLY A 82 -0.84 8.20 12.39
N PHE A 83 -0.50 9.26 11.66
CA PHE A 83 0.69 10.05 11.94
C PHE A 83 0.49 11.51 11.52
N ARG A 84 1.39 12.36 12.01
CA ARG A 84 1.45 13.77 11.62
C ARG A 84 2.88 14.26 11.53
N PHE A 85 3.05 15.38 10.82
CA PHE A 85 4.27 16.17 10.84
C PHE A 85 4.06 17.44 11.65
N ASP A 86 5.03 17.77 12.48
CA ASP A 86 5.10 19.01 13.24
C ASP A 86 6.38 19.77 12.83
N VAL A 87 6.34 21.09 12.83
CA VAL A 87 7.49 21.96 12.53
C VAL A 87 7.96 22.68 13.78
N ARG A 88 9.28 22.86 13.93
CA ARG A 88 9.86 23.63 15.02
C ARG A 88 9.66 25.12 14.76
N THR A 89 8.99 25.78 15.68
CA THR A 89 8.80 27.24 15.73
C THR A 89 9.51 27.81 16.96
N GLY A 90 9.63 29.14 17.06
CA GLY A 90 10.22 29.79 18.24
C GLY A 90 9.52 29.42 19.54
N ASP A 91 8.20 29.16 19.47
CA ASP A 91 7.36 28.80 20.63
C ASP A 91 7.29 27.28 20.87
N GLY A 92 8.02 26.47 20.11
CA GLY A 92 8.00 25.00 20.20
C GLY A 92 7.49 24.28 18.95
N TRP A 93 7.13 23.01 19.10
CA TRP A 93 6.60 22.18 18.00
C TRP A 93 5.15 22.53 17.71
N ARG A 94 4.80 22.72 16.43
CA ARG A 94 3.41 22.96 15.98
C ARG A 94 3.07 22.08 14.78
N PRO A 95 1.81 21.66 14.63
CA PRO A 95 1.37 20.91 13.45
C PRO A 95 1.71 21.61 12.14
N LEU A 96 2.36 20.89 11.24
CA LEU A 96 2.65 21.35 9.90
C LEU A 96 1.37 21.27 9.06
N ARG A 97 0.91 22.43 8.59
CA ARG A 97 -0.30 22.56 7.75
C ARG A 97 0.11 22.73 6.30
N ASP A 98 0.63 21.66 5.72
CA ASP A 98 1.07 21.57 4.33
C ASP A 98 0.27 20.45 3.64
N ASP A 99 -0.10 20.62 2.37
CA ASP A 99 -0.91 19.61 1.66
C ASP A 99 -0.16 18.29 1.50
N VAL A 100 1.16 18.33 1.33
CA VAL A 100 1.99 17.14 1.14
C VAL A 100 2.23 16.44 2.46
N LEU A 101 2.67 17.19 3.48
CA LEU A 101 3.03 16.72 4.83
C LEU A 101 1.88 16.86 5.85
N ARG A 102 0.64 16.73 5.40
CA ARG A 102 -0.54 16.73 6.28
C ARG A 102 -0.59 15.48 7.17
N ALA A 103 -1.35 15.59 8.26
CA ALA A 103 -1.72 14.42 9.06
C ALA A 103 -2.53 13.40 8.22
N ARG A 104 -2.28 12.12 8.46
CA ARG A 104 -2.91 11.01 7.73
C ARG A 104 -3.23 9.88 8.69
N ASP A 105 -4.36 9.21 8.46
CA ASP A 105 -4.68 7.95 9.13
C ASP A 105 -3.85 6.81 8.55
N TRP A 106 -3.65 5.76 9.35
CA TRP A 106 -2.97 4.54 8.94
C TRP A 106 -3.74 3.84 7.80
N ASP A 107 -3.00 3.39 6.79
CA ASP A 107 -3.50 2.51 5.73
C ASP A 107 -2.79 1.15 5.80
N GLY A 108 -3.17 0.20 4.93
CA GLY A 108 -2.51 -1.11 4.83
C GLY A 108 -2.64 -1.99 6.08
N GLY A 109 -3.66 -1.72 6.90
CA GLY A 109 -3.91 -2.44 8.16
C GLY A 109 -2.91 -2.14 9.27
N VAL A 110 -2.17 -1.03 9.16
CA VAL A 110 -1.25 -0.57 10.21
C VAL A 110 -2.05 -0.20 11.46
N THR A 111 -1.58 -0.69 12.61
CA THR A 111 -2.18 -0.46 13.93
C THR A 111 -1.30 0.42 14.82
N GLY A 112 -0.09 0.74 14.38
CA GLY A 112 0.83 1.59 15.13
C GLY A 112 2.24 1.55 14.59
N ALA A 113 3.11 2.37 15.17
CA ALA A 113 4.51 2.43 14.81
C ALA A 113 5.39 2.59 16.05
N ALA A 114 6.59 1.99 16.02
CA ALA A 114 7.65 2.25 17.00
C ALA A 114 8.84 2.91 16.31
N ILE A 115 9.51 3.79 17.05
CA ILE A 115 10.72 4.47 16.63
C ILE A 115 11.86 3.97 17.51
N ASP A 116 12.94 3.52 16.88
CA ASP A 116 14.16 3.04 17.52
C ASP A 116 15.36 3.83 16.96
N TYR A 117 16.17 4.37 17.87
CA TYR A 117 17.45 5.01 17.59
C TYR A 117 18.55 4.11 18.15
N PRO A 118 19.21 3.29 17.31
CA PRO A 118 20.22 2.35 17.72
C PRO A 118 21.35 3.04 18.49
N GLY A 119 21.65 2.53 19.69
CA GLY A 119 22.66 3.11 20.57
C GLY A 119 22.16 4.24 21.47
N SER A 120 20.86 4.53 21.49
CA SER A 120 20.24 5.41 22.48
C SER A 120 19.25 4.64 23.35
N ASP A 121 19.31 4.85 24.66
CA ASP A 121 18.33 4.29 25.62
C ASP A 121 17.10 5.20 25.78
N THR A 122 17.02 6.28 25.00
CA THR A 122 15.94 7.25 25.06
C THR A 122 14.85 6.88 24.06
N HIS A 123 13.65 6.60 24.54
CA HIS A 123 12.47 6.47 23.69
C HIS A 123 12.07 7.86 23.19
N ILE A 124 12.36 8.15 21.93
CA ILE A 124 11.96 9.39 21.28
C ILE A 124 10.72 9.09 20.44
N ASP A 125 9.58 9.66 20.82
CA ASP A 125 8.30 9.49 20.11
C ASP A 125 8.20 10.29 18.80
N ALA A 126 9.34 10.67 18.23
CA ALA A 126 9.41 11.50 17.04
C ALA A 126 10.66 11.20 16.20
N VAL A 127 10.47 11.11 14.89
CA VAL A 127 11.57 11.16 13.92
C VAL A 127 11.80 12.61 13.54
N VAL A 128 12.97 13.16 13.85
CA VAL A 128 13.31 14.56 13.54
C VAL A 128 14.16 14.63 12.26
N PHE A 129 13.76 15.51 11.34
CA PHE A 129 14.44 15.85 10.11
C PHE A 129 14.96 17.29 10.19
N GLY A 130 16.19 17.56 9.76
CA GLY A 130 16.77 18.91 9.74
C GLY A 130 18.27 18.98 9.96
N THR A 131 18.77 20.19 10.16
CA THR A 131 20.20 20.58 10.08
C THR A 131 21.12 19.98 11.14
N GLU A 132 20.57 19.46 12.23
CA GLU A 132 21.31 18.81 13.32
C GLU A 132 21.01 17.32 13.43
N SER A 133 20.43 16.71 12.39
CA SER A 133 20.21 15.26 12.36
C SER A 133 21.57 14.58 12.24
N ILE A 134 22.17 14.29 13.38
CA ILE A 134 23.35 13.45 13.51
C ILE A 134 23.04 12.16 12.74
N ASP A 135 24.06 11.62 12.07
CA ASP A 135 24.13 10.39 11.26
C ASP A 135 23.75 9.11 12.06
N VAL A 136 22.75 9.19 12.91
CA VAL A 136 22.23 8.11 13.73
C VAL A 136 21.16 7.41 12.90
N PRO A 137 21.37 6.13 12.56
CA PRO A 137 20.45 5.38 11.70
C PRO A 137 19.12 5.16 12.43
N VAL A 138 18.08 5.92 12.12
CA VAL A 138 16.75 5.70 12.70
C VAL A 138 16.09 4.45 12.11
N ARG A 139 15.38 3.69 12.94
CA ARG A 139 14.46 2.63 12.50
C ARG A 139 13.04 2.98 12.91
N VAL A 140 12.11 2.89 11.97
CA VAL A 140 10.69 3.01 12.24
C VAL A 140 10.00 1.71 11.83
N THR A 141 9.42 1.01 12.79
CA THR A 141 8.70 -0.24 12.53
C THR A 141 7.21 0.01 12.55
N LEU A 142 6.53 -0.26 11.43
CA LEU A 142 5.07 -0.27 11.35
C LEU A 142 4.55 -1.67 11.71
N TYR A 143 3.53 -1.71 12.56
CA TYR A 143 2.89 -2.96 13.01
C TYR A 143 1.51 -3.12 12.40
N SER A 144 1.12 -4.36 12.12
CA SER A 144 -0.22 -4.74 11.66
C SER A 144 -0.58 -6.12 12.20
N ALA A 145 -1.82 -6.54 12.00
CA ALA A 145 -2.26 -7.90 12.33
C ALA A 145 -1.52 -9.02 11.56
N VAL A 146 -0.90 -8.69 10.42
CA VAL A 146 -0.27 -9.69 9.51
C VAL A 146 1.25 -9.73 9.60
N GLY A 147 1.85 -8.85 10.40
CA GLY A 147 3.29 -8.71 10.60
C GLY A 147 3.72 -7.26 10.80
N SER A 148 5.01 -7.01 10.56
CA SER A 148 5.62 -5.68 10.66
C SER A 148 6.49 -5.38 9.44
N ALA A 149 6.66 -4.09 9.13
CA ALA A 149 7.59 -3.61 8.12
C ALA A 149 8.50 -2.54 8.74
N THR A 150 9.80 -2.56 8.44
CA THR A 150 10.75 -1.64 9.07
C THR A 150 11.35 -0.69 8.04
N ILE A 151 11.23 0.61 8.30
CA ILE A 151 11.86 1.70 7.56
C ILE A 151 13.18 2.02 8.24
N VAL A 152 14.28 2.03 7.49
CA VAL A 152 15.63 2.31 8.00
C VAL A 152 16.20 3.52 7.29
N GLY A 153 16.68 4.50 8.05
CA GLY A 153 17.47 5.62 7.51
C GLY A 153 18.88 5.16 7.14
N THR A 154 19.33 5.47 5.92
CA THR A 154 20.64 5.03 5.40
C THR A 154 21.76 6.05 5.62
N GLY A 155 21.53 7.12 6.40
CA GLY A 155 22.53 8.15 6.74
C GLY A 155 22.73 9.24 5.66
N ASN A 156 22.35 8.97 4.41
CA ASN A 156 22.44 9.92 3.28
C ASN A 156 21.09 10.61 2.96
N GLY A 157 20.19 10.70 3.93
CA GLY A 157 18.84 11.25 3.74
C GLY A 157 17.85 10.34 2.99
N ARG A 158 18.25 9.12 2.63
CA ARG A 158 17.35 8.11 2.04
C ARG A 158 16.79 7.17 3.10
N TYR A 159 15.64 6.58 2.79
CA TYR A 159 14.96 5.62 3.64
C TYR A 159 14.62 4.35 2.87
N GLU A 160 14.91 3.19 3.46
CA GLU A 160 14.66 1.88 2.85
C GLU A 160 13.70 1.04 3.69
N VAL A 161 12.80 0.30 3.01
CA VAL A 161 11.89 -0.64 3.66
C VAL A 161 12.47 -2.06 3.63
N ARG A 162 12.67 -2.63 4.82
CA ARG A 162 13.10 -4.01 5.05
C ARG A 162 11.91 -4.87 5.47
#